data_AF-A0A366E4K9-F1
#
_entry.id   AF-A0A366E4K9-F1
#
_cell.length_a   1.000
_cell.length_b   1.000
_cell.length_c   1.000
_cell.angle_alpha   90.00
_cell.angle_beta   90.00
_cell.angle_gamma   90.00
#
_symmetry.space_group_name_H-M   'P 1'
#
loop_
_entity.id
_entity.type
_entity.pdbx_description
1 polymer ?
#
loop_
_entity_poly.entity_id
_entity_poly.type
_entity_poly.pdbx_seq_one_letter_code
_entity_poly.pdbx_strand_id
1 'polypeptide(L)' 'MSYLLFDFLLPILGPAAAEYWAQLLVIDPV' A
#
# COMPACT_ATOMS: atom_id res chain seq x y z
N MET A 1 2.30 -6.43 8.05
CA MET A 1 2.11 -5.06 7.56
C MET A 1 3.38 -4.62 6.87
N SER A 2 3.40 -4.58 5.53
CA SER A 2 4.54 -4.01 4.80
C SER A 2 4.46 -2.49 4.95
N TYR A 3 5.06 -1.98 6.03
CA TYR A 3 5.08 -0.56 6.34
C TYR A 3 5.67 0.28 5.19
N LEU A 4 6.70 -0.24 4.51
CA LEU A 4 7.40 0.48 3.45
C LEU A 4 6.49 0.86 2.25
N LEU A 5 5.65 -0.08 1.82
CA LEU A 5 4.77 0.11 0.66
C LEU A 5 3.60 1.04 1.02
N PHE A 6 3.05 0.89 2.21
CA PHE A 6 2.04 1.80 2.74
C PHE A 6 2.58 3.22 2.88
N ASP A 7 3.75 3.39 3.51
CA ASP A 7 4.37 4.71 3.73
C ASP A 7 4.75 5.40 2.41
N PHE A 8 5.15 4.63 1.40
CA PHE A 8 5.40 5.14 0.05
C PHE A 8 4.12 5.64 -0.64
N LEU A 9 3.02 4.88 -0.51
CA LEU A 9 1.75 5.20 -1.18
C LEU A 9 0.94 6.28 -0.44
N LEU A 10 1.12 6.40 0.87
CA LEU A 10 0.38 7.32 1.74
C LEU A 10 0.40 8.79 1.26
N PRO A 11 1.54 9.42 0.93
CA PRO A 11 1.57 10.81 0.44
C PRO A 11 1.01 10.96 -0.98
N ILE A 12 0.85 9.88 -1.74
CA ILE A 12 0.42 9.91 -3.15
C ILE A 12 -1.09 9.69 -3.28
N LEU A 13 -1.63 8.72 -2.53
CA LEU A 13 -3.00 8.22 -2.70
C LEU A 13 -3.89 8.44 -1.47
N GLY A 14 -3.29 8.84 -0.34
CA GLY A 14 -3.97 8.90 0.94
C GLY A 14 -4.16 7.52 1.60
N PRO A 15 -4.61 7.50 2.87
CA PRO A 15 -4.54 6.32 3.72
C PRO A 15 -5.37 5.13 3.22
N ALA A 16 -6.60 5.36 2.75
CA ALA A 16 -7.49 4.28 2.32
C ALA A 16 -6.99 3.57 1.04
N ALA A 17 -6.49 4.34 0.07
CA ALA A 17 -5.94 3.77 -1.16
C ALA A 17 -4.56 3.14 -0.92
N ALA A 18 -3.72 3.75 -0.08
CA ALA A 18 -2.43 3.17 0.30
C ALA A 18 -2.59 1.80 0.96
N GLU A 19 -3.58 1.63 1.84
CA GLU A 19 -3.87 0.34 2.49
C GLU A 19 -4.32 -0.73 1.49
N TYR A 20 -5.26 -0.39 0.60
CA TYR A 20 -5.75 -1.29 -0.45
C TYR A 20 -4.62 -1.77 -1.37
N TRP A 21 -3.82 -0.85 -1.90
CA TRP A 21 -2.72 -1.17 -2.81
C TRP A 21 -1.55 -1.86 -2.09
N ALA A 22 -1.25 -1.50 -0.84
CA ALA A 22 -0.25 -2.20 -0.06
C ALA A 22 -0.68 -3.65 0.26
N GLN A 23 -1.96 -3.91 0.51
CA GLN A 23 -2.46 -5.28 0.63
C GLN A 23 -2.35 -6.05 -0.69
N LEU A 24 -2.81 -5.45 -1.80
CA LEU A 24 -2.78 -6.07 -3.11
C LEU A 24 -1.35 -6.48 -3.52
N LEU A 25 -0.41 -5.54 -3.44
CA LEU A 25 0.98 -5.73 -3.87
C LEU A 25 1.81 -6.64 -2.95
N VAL A 26 1.31 -6.94 -1.74
CA VAL A 26 1.99 -7.81 -0.77
C VAL A 26 1.43 -9.23 -0.77
N ILE A 27 0.13 -9.38 -1.01
CA ILE A 27 -0.56 -10.69 -0.96
C ILE A 27 -0.53 -11.37 -2.34
N ASP A 28 -0.63 -10.60 -3.42
CA ASP A 28 -0.61 -11.13 -4.80
C ASP A 28 0.14 -10.16 -5.74
N PRO A 29 1.48 -10.10 -5.64
CA PRO A 29 2.28 -9.38 -6.61
C PRO A 29 2.21 -10.12 -7.96
N VAL A 30 1.33 -9.66 -8.85
CA VAL A 30 1.28 -10.07 -10.27
C VAL A 30 2.56 -9.66 -11.00
#